data_AF-A0A9D9BDB2-F1
#
_entry.id   AF-A0A9D9BDB2-F1
#
_cell.length_a   1.000
_cell.length_b   1.000
_cell.length_c   1.000
_cell.angle_alpha   90.00
_cell.angle_beta   90.00
_cell.angle_gamma   90.00
#
_symmetry.space_group_name_H-M   'P 1'
#
loop_
_entity.id
_entity.type
_entity.pdbx_description
1 polymer ?
#
loop_
_entity_poly.entity_id
_entity_poly.type
_entity_poly.pdbx_seq_one_letter_code
_entity_poly.pdbx_strand_id
1 'polypeptide(L)' 'RHAMAVGDRFTVLNRGKTLGTALKGDIKAEELQDLMAGGQELAELEGSLGGTI' A
#
# COMPACT_ATOMS: atom_id res chain seq x y z
N ARG A 1 5.59 10.81 -0.16
CA ARG A 1 5.93 11.71 0.98
C ARG A 1 4.85 12.74 1.36
N HIS A 2 3.97 13.19 0.45
CA HIS A 2 2.94 14.20 0.78
C HIS A 2 1.97 13.79 1.91
N ALA A 3 1.56 12.52 1.98
CA ALA A 3 0.64 12.04 3.02
C ALA A 3 1.20 12.20 4.45
N MET A 4 2.49 11.93 4.66
CA MET A 4 3.14 12.02 5.98
C MET A 4 3.24 13.45 6.53
N ALA A 5 3.18 14.45 5.64
CA ALA A 5 3.24 15.86 6.03
C ALA A 5 1.94 16.35 6.68
N VAL A 6 0.81 15.75 6.32
CA VAL A 6 -0.54 16.26 6.68
C VAL A 6 -1.40 15.25 7.45
N GLY A 7 -1.08 13.95 7.38
CA GLY A 7 -1.83 12.89 8.05
C GLY A 7 -1.23 12.47 9.39
N ASP A 8 -2.09 12.06 10.31
CA ASP A 8 -1.78 11.41 11.58
C ASP A 8 -2.18 9.92 11.60
N ARG A 9 -3.10 9.52 10.69
CA ARG A 9 -3.57 8.16 10.49
C ARG A 9 -3.65 7.82 9.01
N PHE A 10 -3.13 6.66 8.64
CA PHE A 10 -3.05 6.17 7.27
C PHE A 10 -3.79 4.85 7.17
N THR A 11 -4.85 4.81 6.37
CA THR A 11 -5.54 3.56 6.00
C THR A 11 -5.28 3.30 4.53
N VAL A 12 -4.66 2.17 4.21
CA VAL A 12 -4.38 1.76 2.84
C VAL A 12 -5.44 0.77 2.40
N LEU A 13 -6.03 1.02 1.24
CA LEU A 13 -7.06 0.19 0.63
C LEU A 13 -6.54 -0.37 -0.70
N ASN A 14 -6.88 -1.62 -0.98
CA ASN A 14 -6.66 -2.26 -2.27
C ASN A 14 -7.96 -2.93 -2.73
N ARG A 15 -8.50 -2.46 -3.86
CA ARG A 15 -9.78 -2.95 -4.44
C ARG A 15 -10.91 -3.08 -3.42
N GLY A 16 -11.04 -2.08 -2.53
CA GLY A 16 -12.07 -2.04 -1.49
C GLY A 16 -11.78 -2.87 -0.23
N LYS A 17 -10.62 -3.53 -0.15
CA LYS A 17 -10.14 -4.24 1.05
C LYS A 17 -9.11 -3.40 1.78
N THR A 18 -9.18 -3.37 3.11
CA THR A 18 -8.17 -2.72 3.94
C THR A 18 -6.91 -3.56 3.99
N LEU A 19 -5.79 -3.03 3.48
CA LEU A 19 -4.47 -3.62 3.61
C LEU A 19 -3.84 -3.33 4.96
N GLY A 20 -4.15 -2.18 5.55
CA GLY A 20 -3.63 -1.81 6.87
C GLY A 20 -4.12 -0.46 7.33
N THR A 21 -3.98 -0.20 8.63
CA THR A 21 -4.15 1.12 9.22
C THR A 21 -3.02 1.36 10.21
N ALA A 22 -2.36 2.52 10.10
CA ALA A 22 -1.26 2.88 10.98
C ALA A 22 -1.36 4.35 11.41
N LEU A 23 -0.83 4.65 12.60
CA LEU A 23 -0.66 6.02 13.05
C LEU A 23 0.71 6.55 12.63
N LYS A 24 0.83 7.87 12.58
CA LYS A 24 2.11 8.55 12.35
C LYS A 24 3.07 8.23 13.50
N GLY A 25 4.27 7.75 13.15
CA GLY A 25 5.29 7.31 14.10
C GLY A 25 5.37 5.78 14.24
N ASP A 26 4.26 5.08 13.99
CA ASP A 26 4.20 3.61 14.01
C ASP A 26 4.54 2.99 12.65
N ILE A 27 4.58 3.80 11.58
CA ILE A 27 4.92 3.37 10.23
C ILE A 27 5.98 4.28 9.61
N LYS A 28 6.93 3.67 8.89
CA LYS A 28 7.94 4.41 8.11
C LYS A 28 7.35 4.94 6.82
N ALA A 29 7.90 6.04 6.31
CA ALA A 29 7.41 6.64 5.07
C ALA A 29 7.58 5.71 3.87
N GLU A 30 8.66 4.93 3.83
CA GLU A 30 8.93 3.94 2.79
C GLU A 30 7.92 2.79 2.85
N GLU A 31 7.66 2.25 4.04
CA GLU A 31 6.71 1.15 4.25
C GLU A 31 5.27 1.54 3.88
N LEU A 32 4.85 2.75 4.25
CA LEU A 32 3.57 3.29 3.81
C LEU A 32 3.52 3.43 2.27
N GLN A 33 4.62 3.86 1.63
CA GLN A 33 4.68 3.94 0.18
C GLN A 33 4.59 2.57 -0.49
N ASP A 34 5.24 1.55 0.07
CA ASP A 34 5.18 0.18 -0.45
C ASP A 34 3.75 -0.37 -0.37
N LEU A 35 3.06 -0.18 0.76
CA LEU A 35 1.65 -0.54 0.90
C LEU A 35 0.77 0.20 -0.12
N MET A 36 0.99 1.50 -0.33
CA MET A 36 0.26 2.31 -1.31
C MET A 36 0.54 1.94 -2.76
N ALA A 37 1.76 1.48 -3.06
CA ALA A 37 2.14 1.00 -4.38
C ALA A 37 1.47 -0.34 -4.72
N GLY A 38 0.92 -1.05 -3.72
CA GLY A 38 0.22 -2.32 -3.89
C GLY A 38 0.79 -3.46 -3.04
N GLY A 39 1.81 -3.23 -2.23
CA GLY A 39 2.47 -4.27 -1.43
C GLY A 39 2.96 -5.46 -2.29
N GLN A 40 3.22 -6.61 -1.65
CA GLN A 40 3.60 -7.86 -2.34
C GLN A 40 2.59 -8.34 -3.40
N GLU A 41 1.40 -7.75 -3.50
CA GLU A 41 0.39 -8.14 -4.50
C GLU A 41 0.71 -7.63 -5.92
N LEU A 42 1.56 -6.61 -6.11
CA LEU A 42 2.02 -6.24 -7.45
C LEU A 42 2.78 -7.41 -8.12
N ALA A 43 3.51 -8.21 -7.32
CA ALA A 43 4.22 -9.39 -7.81
C ALA A 43 3.27 -10.56 -8.12
N GLU A 44 2.23 -10.77 -7.30
CA GLU A 44 1.23 -11.81 -7.55
C GLU A 44 0.32 -11.47 -8.75
N LEU A 45 0.01 -10.18 -8.95
CA LEU A 45 -0.80 -9.76 -10.08
C LEU A 45 -0.06 -9.86 -11.41
N GLU A 46 1.24 -9.54 -11.46
CA GLU A 46 2.09 -9.81 -12.64
C GLU A 46 2.09 -11.31 -13.02
N GLY A 47 2.08 -12.21 -12.03
CA GLY A 47 1.94 -13.65 -12.26
C GLY A 47 0.59 -14.06 -12.86
N SER A 48 -0.49 -13.33 -12.56
CA SER A 48 -1.84 -13.59 -13.09
C SER A 48 -2.12 -12.94 -14.45
N LEU A 49 -1.49 -11.79 -14.74
CA LEU A 49 -1.64 -11.04 -16.00
C LEU A 49 -0.67 -11.51 -17.09
N GLY A 50 0.43 -12.17 -16.75
CA GLY A 50 1.32 -12.86 -17.71
C GLY A 50 0.77 -14.18 -18.25
N GLY A 51 -0.45 -14.56 -17.85
CA GLY A 51 -1.10 -15.83 -18.19
C GLY A 51 -2.35 -15.69 -19.06
N THR A 52 -2.50 -14.65 -19.88
CA THR A 52 -3.57 -14.64 -20.89
C THR A 52 -3.15 -13.90 -22.18
N ILE A 53 -3.07 -14.74 -23.24
CA ILE A 53 -2.70 -14.57 -24.67
C ILE A 53 -1.19 -14.50 -24.95
#